data_AF-A0A933G3Q8-F1
#
_entry.id   AF-A0A933G3Q8-F1
#
_cell.length_a   1.000
_cell.length_b   1.000
_cell.length_c   1.000
_cell.angle_alpha   90.00
_cell.angle_beta   90.00
_cell.angle_gamma   90.00
#
_symmetry.space_group_name_H-M   'P 1'
#
loop_
_entity.id
_entity.type
_entity.pdbx_description
1 polymer ?
#
loop_
_entity_poly.entity_id
_entity_poly.type
_entity_poly.pdbx_seq_one_letter_code
_entity_poly.pdbx_strand_id
1 'polypeptide(L)'
;MSQLSRREFMRKSAIGASAAAFVSAGSARAYAANEKVRVAWIGYGGRATGLMHHMLEKCPDAAIVAMCDLRPDRVEAGLKAAERDKPKGYPVSEPLEFRKMLDKEKPDGVMIVTAPCDHATVVVPTLEMGFNTFAEKPMDITVEKIDAITKAARASKGFYQIGTQRRCHPTYRAAMEAIHNGLLGRVTFMQGGWHWSGDPSGAHVARDGGRLTEQASHHMDVMSWVMKDAAPESCVSMALADKNTEPNEQSETKSATVFKFPGPALFSYTHLWILPGKFDKEILLAFGEKGAMDFNEALYTGRDEKEQRFGPAIGKAWDQGTPDSLVHFVDNIKKGNKKPWANAETGRICSLMCLMGRMAHVNAKKNAYEPRVVNWKELGSTTDL
;
A
#
# COMPACT_ATOMS: atom_id res chain seq x y z
N MET A 1 -23.74 41.17 -11.08
CA MET A 1 -23.04 40.32 -10.07
C MET A 1 -22.57 39.07 -10.77
N SER A 2 -21.31 39.05 -11.21
CA SER A 2 -20.70 37.97 -12.00
C SER A 2 -20.07 36.92 -11.09
N GLN A 3 -20.27 35.65 -11.42
CA GLN A 3 -19.68 34.51 -10.73
C GLN A 3 -18.16 34.50 -10.93
N LEU A 4 -17.41 34.45 -9.82
CA LEU A 4 -15.96 34.24 -9.82
C LEU A 4 -15.65 32.82 -10.32
N SER A 5 -14.72 32.71 -11.27
CA SER A 5 -14.36 31.41 -11.87
C SER A 5 -13.37 30.64 -10.98
N ARG A 6 -13.43 29.30 -11.03
CA ARG A 6 -12.59 28.36 -10.25
C ARG A 6 -11.07 28.61 -10.35
N ARG A 7 -10.59 29.33 -11.38
CA ARG A 7 -9.17 29.73 -11.52
C ARG A 7 -8.76 30.93 -10.66
N GLU A 8 -9.69 31.80 -10.27
CA GLU A 8 -9.40 32.94 -9.39
C GLU A 8 -9.37 32.54 -7.90
N PHE A 9 -10.11 31.49 -7.53
CA PHE A 9 -10.04 30.90 -6.19
C PHE A 9 -8.64 30.33 -5.90
N MET A 10 -8.04 29.64 -6.87
CA MET A 10 -6.68 29.07 -6.75
C MET A 10 -5.57 30.13 -6.69
N ARG A 11 -5.83 31.37 -7.12
CA ARG A 11 -4.83 32.45 -7.12
C ARG A 11 -4.79 33.24 -5.82
N LYS A 12 -5.81 33.14 -4.95
CA LYS A 12 -5.91 33.90 -3.69
C LYS A 12 -5.47 33.14 -2.44
N SER A 13 -5.06 31.88 -2.54
CA SER A 13 -4.60 31.09 -1.38
C SER A 13 -3.12 31.29 -1.01
N ALA A 14 -2.41 32.23 -1.65
CA ALA A 14 -0.95 32.36 -1.51
C ALA A 14 -0.45 33.44 -0.54
N ILE A 15 -1.30 34.21 0.15
CA ILE A 15 -0.84 35.23 1.11
C ILE A 15 -1.73 35.21 2.35
N GLY A 16 -1.21 34.62 3.43
CA GLY A 16 -1.89 34.52 4.72
C GLY A 16 -1.06 33.74 5.74
N ALA A 17 0.20 34.15 5.94
CA ALA A 17 1.02 33.65 7.04
C ALA A 17 0.42 34.12 8.37
N SER A 18 -0.45 33.29 8.96
CA SER A 18 -0.79 33.37 10.37
C SER A 18 0.08 32.35 11.08
N ALA A 19 1.13 32.84 11.77
CA ALA A 19 1.96 32.01 12.63
C ALA A 19 1.13 31.57 13.86
N ALA A 20 0.32 30.54 13.70
CA ALA A 20 -0.17 29.77 14.84
C ALA A 20 0.95 28.81 15.24
N ALA A 21 1.47 28.97 16.46
CA ALA A 21 2.42 28.06 17.05
C ALA A 21 1.78 26.66 17.16
N PHE A 22 2.07 25.77 16.21
CA PHE A 22 1.77 24.36 16.35
C PHE A 22 2.67 23.81 17.47
N VAL A 23 2.08 23.58 18.65
CA VAL A 23 2.73 22.76 19.69
C VAL A 23 2.91 21.37 19.11
N SER A 24 4.16 21.04 18.79
CA SER A 24 4.50 19.77 18.15
C SER A 24 4.26 18.59 19.09
N ALA A 25 3.33 17.72 18.73
CA ALA A 25 3.29 16.36 19.25
C ALA A 25 4.44 15.58 18.60
N GLY A 26 5.63 15.61 19.21
CA GLY A 26 6.82 15.02 18.57
C GLY A 26 7.96 14.61 19.50
N SER A 27 7.80 14.68 20.83
CA SER A 27 8.74 14.09 21.78
C SER A 27 8.42 12.61 21.96
N ALA A 28 9.44 11.75 21.93
CA ALA A 28 9.31 10.34 22.31
C ALA A 28 8.73 10.26 23.73
N ARG A 29 7.47 9.85 23.84
CA ARG A 29 6.78 9.62 25.10
C ARG A 29 7.13 8.20 25.55
N ALA A 30 7.70 8.04 26.74
CA ALA A 30 7.80 6.73 27.36
C ALA A 30 6.40 6.32 27.82
N TYR A 31 5.87 5.23 27.26
CA TYR A 31 4.58 4.68 27.68
C TYR A 31 4.73 3.99 29.04
N ALA A 32 3.81 4.28 29.96
CA ALA A 32 3.71 3.49 31.19
C ALA A 32 3.28 2.05 30.85
N ALA A 33 3.55 1.08 31.75
CA ALA A 33 3.33 -0.35 31.49
C ALA A 33 1.90 -0.71 31.03
N ASN A 34 0.89 0.06 31.42
CA ASN A 34 -0.52 -0.14 31.07
C ASN A 34 -1.09 0.94 30.14
N GLU A 35 -0.26 1.87 29.66
CA GLU A 35 -0.71 2.94 28.77
C GLU A 35 -0.87 2.41 27.35
N LYS A 36 -2.07 2.59 26.77
CA LYS A 36 -2.39 2.16 25.41
C LYS A 36 -2.07 3.25 24.40
N VAL A 37 -1.60 2.85 23.22
CA VAL A 37 -1.47 3.68 22.03
C VAL A 37 -2.86 4.12 21.57
N ARG A 38 -3.10 5.42 21.54
CA ARG A 38 -4.36 6.01 21.09
C ARG A 38 -4.40 6.05 19.57
N VAL A 39 -5.30 5.32 18.94
CA VAL A 39 -5.39 5.23 17.48
C VAL A 39 -6.67 5.88 16.98
N ALA A 40 -6.55 6.78 16.01
CA ALA A 40 -7.68 7.30 15.25
C ALA A 40 -7.83 6.55 13.91
N TRP A 41 -9.06 6.49 13.40
CA TRP A 41 -9.38 5.74 12.19
C TRP A 41 -10.07 6.62 11.13
N ILE A 42 -9.54 6.64 9.92
CA ILE A 42 -10.09 7.42 8.79
C ILE A 42 -10.48 6.46 7.67
N GLY A 43 -11.78 6.36 7.40
CA GLY A 43 -12.37 5.44 6.42
C GLY A 43 -12.66 4.05 6.99
N TYR A 44 -13.93 3.66 7.00
CA TYR A 44 -14.40 2.37 7.53
C TYR A 44 -15.15 1.56 6.46
N GLY A 45 -14.44 1.28 5.35
CA GLY A 45 -14.92 0.43 4.25
C GLY A 45 -14.65 -1.07 4.45
N GLY A 46 -14.80 -1.86 3.38
CA GLY A 46 -14.67 -3.32 3.44
C GLY A 46 -13.32 -3.83 3.95
N ARG A 47 -12.19 -3.22 3.56
CA ARG A 47 -10.88 -3.59 4.11
C ARG A 47 -10.73 -3.21 5.58
N ALA A 48 -11.33 -2.09 5.99
CA ALA A 48 -11.23 -1.59 7.36
C ALA A 48 -11.86 -2.52 8.38
N THR A 49 -12.90 -3.29 8.03
CA THR A 49 -13.53 -4.24 8.95
C THR A 49 -12.55 -5.33 9.39
N GLY A 50 -11.78 -5.90 8.45
CA GLY A 50 -10.76 -6.91 8.73
C GLY A 50 -9.59 -6.33 9.53
N LEU A 51 -9.10 -5.15 9.14
CA LEU A 51 -8.04 -4.46 9.89
C LEU A 51 -8.47 -4.11 11.32
N MET A 52 -9.70 -3.65 11.51
CA MET A 52 -10.25 -3.33 12.83
C MET A 52 -10.37 -4.58 13.68
N HIS A 53 -10.86 -5.68 13.11
CA HIS A 53 -10.92 -6.98 13.80
C HIS A 53 -9.53 -7.41 14.30
N HIS A 54 -8.53 -7.41 13.42
CA HIS A 54 -7.16 -7.77 13.79
C HIS A 54 -6.52 -6.80 14.78
N MET A 55 -6.73 -5.49 14.61
CA MET A 55 -6.25 -4.49 15.56
C MET A 55 -6.82 -4.77 16.96
N LEU A 56 -8.12 -5.02 17.05
CA LEU A 56 -8.77 -5.28 18.31
C LEU A 56 -8.31 -6.62 18.93
N GLU A 57 -8.15 -7.67 18.13
CA GLU A 57 -7.74 -8.98 18.63
C GLU A 57 -6.25 -9.05 19.00
N LYS A 58 -5.38 -8.46 18.17
CA LYS A 58 -3.93 -8.70 18.20
C LYS A 58 -3.13 -7.55 18.80
N CYS A 59 -3.73 -6.37 18.98
CA CYS A 59 -3.05 -5.21 19.56
C CYS A 59 -3.71 -4.80 20.90
N PRO A 60 -3.51 -5.57 21.99
CA PRO A 60 -4.07 -5.23 23.31
C PRO A 60 -3.55 -3.89 23.85
N ASP A 61 -2.38 -3.47 23.36
CA ASP A 61 -1.72 -2.21 23.66
C ASP A 61 -2.24 -1.01 22.86
N ALA A 62 -3.26 -1.18 22.01
CA ALA A 62 -3.92 -0.11 21.29
C ALA A 62 -5.36 0.11 21.78
N ALA A 63 -5.84 1.35 21.68
CA ALA A 63 -7.23 1.72 21.87
C ALA A 63 -7.71 2.62 20.75
N ILE A 64 -8.85 2.30 20.15
CA ILE A 64 -9.48 3.16 19.15
C ILE A 64 -10.17 4.32 19.86
N VAL A 65 -9.73 5.56 19.61
CA VAL A 65 -10.23 6.74 20.34
C VAL A 65 -11.20 7.58 19.52
N ALA A 66 -11.07 7.55 18.20
CA ALA A 66 -11.87 8.37 17.30
C ALA A 66 -11.92 7.78 15.90
N MET A 67 -13.00 8.06 15.18
CA MET A 67 -13.09 7.70 13.78
C MET A 67 -13.94 8.64 12.95
N CYS A 68 -13.62 8.76 11.67
CA CYS A 68 -14.39 9.52 10.70
C CYS A 68 -14.52 8.79 9.36
N ASP A 69 -15.62 9.08 8.68
CA ASP A 69 -15.89 8.66 7.30
C ASP A 69 -16.82 9.70 6.66
N LEU A 70 -16.78 9.83 5.33
CA LEU A 70 -17.73 10.63 4.56
C LEU A 70 -19.15 10.06 4.62
N ARG A 71 -19.27 8.77 4.99
CA ARG A 71 -20.51 8.05 5.15
C ARG A 71 -20.86 7.86 6.64
N PRO A 72 -21.90 8.51 7.16
CA PRO A 72 -22.30 8.36 8.56
C PRO A 72 -22.59 6.91 8.97
N ASP A 73 -23.16 6.10 8.07
CA ASP A 73 -23.45 4.68 8.34
C ASP A 73 -22.17 3.86 8.59
N ARG A 74 -21.05 4.24 7.96
CA ARG A 74 -19.75 3.59 8.19
C ARG A 74 -19.13 4.00 9.51
N VAL A 75 -19.32 5.26 9.92
CA VAL A 75 -18.92 5.71 11.27
C VAL A 75 -19.66 4.90 12.33
N GLU A 76 -20.98 4.79 12.23
CA GLU A 76 -21.78 3.99 13.18
C GLU A 76 -21.33 2.52 13.24
N ALA A 77 -21.12 1.88 12.09
CA ALA A 77 -20.64 0.51 12.02
C ALA A 77 -19.25 0.33 12.67
N GLY A 78 -18.35 1.30 12.47
CA GLY A 78 -17.04 1.29 13.10
C GLY A 78 -17.10 1.49 14.61
N LEU A 79 -17.95 2.40 15.10
CA LEU A 79 -18.14 2.63 16.53
C LEU A 79 -18.63 1.36 17.22
N LYS A 80 -19.57 0.66 16.60
CA LYS A 80 -20.06 -0.63 17.10
C LYS A 80 -18.96 -1.69 17.12
N ALA A 81 -18.14 -1.77 16.07
CA ALA A 81 -17.05 -2.75 16.03
C ALA A 81 -15.99 -2.51 17.12
N ALA A 82 -15.72 -1.24 17.44
CA ALA A 82 -14.74 -0.82 18.44
C ALA A 82 -15.39 -0.43 19.80
N GLU A 83 -16.61 -0.88 20.09
CA GLU A 83 -17.40 -0.47 21.26
C GLU A 83 -16.65 -0.59 22.59
N ARG A 84 -15.80 -1.61 22.73
CA ARG A 84 -15.00 -1.85 23.93
C ARG A 84 -14.07 -0.68 24.30
N ASP A 85 -13.62 0.09 23.31
CA ASP A 85 -12.72 1.24 23.48
C ASP A 85 -13.50 2.56 23.59
N LYS A 86 -14.82 2.53 23.37
CA LYS A 86 -15.74 3.68 23.40
C LYS A 86 -15.24 4.88 22.55
N PRO A 87 -14.89 4.68 21.27
CA PRO A 87 -14.43 5.76 20.40
C PRO A 87 -15.51 6.82 20.17
N LYS A 88 -15.09 8.02 19.80
CA LYS A 88 -15.99 9.07 19.33
C LYS A 88 -16.12 9.05 17.81
N GLY A 89 -17.35 9.17 17.32
CA GLY A 89 -17.63 9.28 15.89
C GLY A 89 -17.60 10.72 15.40
N TYR A 90 -16.99 10.92 14.24
CA TYR A 90 -16.88 12.20 13.55
C TYR A 90 -17.36 12.03 12.10
N PRO A 91 -18.68 12.06 11.82
CA PRO A 91 -19.14 12.15 10.44
C PRO A 91 -18.59 13.44 9.82
N VAL A 92 -18.01 13.32 8.64
CA VAL A 92 -17.44 14.45 7.89
C VAL A 92 -18.17 14.62 6.57
N SER A 93 -18.31 15.86 6.11
CA SER A 93 -18.90 16.15 4.79
C SER A 93 -17.85 16.36 3.71
N GLU A 94 -16.62 16.72 4.09
CA GLU A 94 -15.54 17.01 3.16
C GLU A 94 -14.25 16.24 3.52
N PRO A 95 -13.44 15.81 2.53
CA PRO A 95 -12.26 14.96 2.77
C PRO A 95 -11.21 15.52 3.73
N LEU A 96 -11.16 16.83 3.99
CA LEU A 96 -10.16 17.44 4.89
C LEU A 96 -10.68 17.72 6.31
N GLU A 97 -11.97 17.47 6.59
CA GLU A 97 -12.54 17.76 7.90
C GLU A 97 -12.06 16.81 9.01
N PHE A 98 -11.48 15.66 8.66
CA PHE A 98 -10.85 14.77 9.64
C PHE A 98 -9.75 15.48 10.46
N ARG A 99 -9.13 16.54 9.93
CA ARG A 99 -8.12 17.34 10.65
C ARG A 99 -8.69 17.90 11.96
N LYS A 100 -9.97 18.31 11.98
CA LYS A 100 -10.66 18.77 13.20
C LYS A 100 -10.74 17.66 14.25
N MET A 101 -10.96 16.40 13.83
CA MET A 101 -10.93 15.23 14.71
C MET A 101 -9.52 15.02 15.26
N LEU A 102 -8.49 15.06 14.40
CA LEU A 102 -7.09 14.86 14.81
C LEU A 102 -6.62 15.96 15.79
N ASP A 103 -6.95 17.22 15.53
CA ASP A 103 -6.62 18.35 16.42
C ASP A 103 -7.28 18.24 17.79
N LYS A 104 -8.52 17.74 17.83
CA LYS A 104 -9.30 17.59 19.06
C LYS A 104 -8.86 16.38 19.88
N GLU A 105 -8.67 15.23 19.24
CA GLU A 105 -8.44 13.95 19.93
C GLU A 105 -6.95 13.65 20.15
N LYS A 106 -6.08 14.29 19.35
CA LYS A 106 -4.60 14.17 19.41
C LYS A 106 -4.15 12.73 19.61
N PRO A 107 -4.49 11.81 18.68
CA PRO A 107 -4.11 10.41 18.78
C PRO A 107 -2.59 10.25 18.64
N ASP A 108 -2.07 9.11 19.07
CA ASP A 108 -0.66 8.76 18.91
C ASP A 108 -0.38 8.17 17.52
N GLY A 109 -1.40 7.54 16.90
CA GLY A 109 -1.34 6.98 15.56
C GLY A 109 -2.65 7.14 14.80
N VAL A 110 -2.57 7.17 13.47
CA VAL A 110 -3.72 7.30 12.57
C VAL A 110 -3.71 6.17 11.54
N MET A 111 -4.81 5.43 11.47
CA MET A 111 -5.08 4.42 10.45
C MET A 111 -5.89 5.05 9.31
N ILE A 112 -5.35 5.04 8.09
CA ILE A 112 -6.00 5.57 6.89
C ILE A 112 -6.35 4.40 5.97
N VAL A 113 -7.66 4.14 5.82
CA VAL A 113 -8.21 3.01 5.06
C VAL A 113 -9.32 3.50 4.12
N THR A 114 -8.99 4.54 3.36
CA THR A 114 -9.87 5.16 2.36
C THR A 114 -9.76 4.46 1.00
N ALA A 115 -10.39 5.00 -0.04
CA ALA A 115 -10.18 4.51 -1.39
C ALA A 115 -8.76 4.86 -1.88
N PRO A 116 -8.14 4.03 -2.76
CA PRO A 116 -6.78 4.28 -3.26
C PRO A 116 -6.56 5.67 -3.86
N CYS A 117 -7.55 6.20 -4.58
CA CYS A 117 -7.50 7.55 -5.17
C CYS A 117 -7.42 8.70 -4.15
N ASP A 118 -7.78 8.44 -2.90
CA ASP A 118 -7.89 9.43 -1.84
C ASP A 118 -6.74 9.37 -0.84
N HIS A 119 -5.81 8.41 -1.00
CA HIS A 119 -4.73 8.19 -0.03
C HIS A 119 -3.89 9.46 0.17
N ALA A 120 -3.37 10.10 -0.88
CA ALA A 120 -2.58 11.31 -0.72
C ALA A 120 -3.38 12.48 -0.11
N THR A 121 -4.68 12.57 -0.40
CA THR A 121 -5.58 13.61 0.15
C THR A 121 -5.62 13.57 1.69
N VAL A 122 -5.50 12.38 2.27
CA VAL A 122 -5.56 12.17 3.73
C VAL A 122 -4.16 12.02 4.33
N VAL A 123 -3.29 11.24 3.69
CA VAL A 123 -1.95 10.88 4.20
C VAL A 123 -1.05 12.11 4.29
N VAL A 124 -0.95 12.92 3.23
CA VAL A 124 -0.06 14.09 3.19
C VAL A 124 -0.35 15.04 4.36
N PRO A 125 -1.57 15.57 4.54
CA PRO A 125 -1.86 16.43 5.68
C PRO A 125 -1.74 15.74 7.05
N THR A 126 -2.01 14.44 7.16
CA THR A 126 -1.82 13.71 8.43
C THR A 126 -0.34 13.69 8.83
N LEU A 127 0.55 13.46 7.86
CA LEU A 127 2.00 13.51 8.03
C LEU A 127 2.51 14.93 8.28
N GLU A 128 1.98 15.95 7.62
CA GLU A 128 2.31 17.35 7.86
C GLU A 128 1.94 17.81 9.28
N MET A 129 0.85 17.27 9.84
CA MET A 129 0.46 17.47 11.24
C MET A 129 1.37 16.73 12.23
N GLY A 130 2.26 15.84 11.75
CA GLY A 130 3.26 15.14 12.55
C GLY A 130 2.79 13.82 13.18
N PHE A 131 1.65 13.28 12.75
CA PHE A 131 1.13 12.02 13.30
C PHE A 131 1.83 10.79 12.73
N ASN A 132 2.00 9.77 13.57
CA ASN A 132 2.39 8.44 13.09
C ASN A 132 1.25 7.87 12.25
N THR A 133 1.54 7.53 11.00
CA THR A 133 0.50 7.27 10.00
C THR A 133 0.67 5.89 9.41
N PHE A 134 -0.39 5.09 9.46
CA PHE A 134 -0.54 3.89 8.64
C PHE A 134 -1.52 4.20 7.51
N ALA A 135 -1.20 3.80 6.27
CA ALA A 135 -2.17 3.82 5.18
C ALA A 135 -2.16 2.52 4.39
N GLU A 136 -3.35 2.06 4.00
CA GLU A 136 -3.45 0.90 3.11
C GLU A 136 -2.73 1.11 1.77
N LYS A 137 -2.37 0.00 1.13
CA LYS A 137 -1.80 0.02 -0.22
C LYS A 137 -2.90 0.27 -1.28
N PRO A 138 -2.53 0.61 -2.53
CA PRO A 138 -1.24 1.17 -2.98
C PRO A 138 -0.97 2.54 -2.31
N MET A 139 0.21 3.14 -2.45
CA MET A 139 0.45 4.48 -1.89
C MET A 139 -0.56 5.50 -2.41
N ASP A 140 -0.78 5.50 -3.73
CA ASP A 140 -1.86 6.20 -4.43
C ASP A 140 -1.92 5.63 -5.87
N ILE A 141 -2.76 6.21 -6.73
CA ILE A 141 -2.97 5.77 -8.12
C ILE A 141 -2.33 6.71 -9.16
N THR A 142 -1.62 7.76 -8.74
CA THR A 142 -0.86 8.64 -9.65
C THR A 142 0.55 8.89 -9.13
N VAL A 143 1.49 9.12 -10.05
CA VAL A 143 2.90 9.36 -9.73
C VAL A 143 3.06 10.61 -8.86
N GLU A 144 2.34 11.69 -9.19
CA GLU A 144 2.42 12.96 -8.49
C GLU A 144 1.97 12.83 -7.02
N LYS A 145 0.92 12.04 -6.79
CA LYS A 145 0.40 11.79 -5.44
C LYS A 145 1.31 10.87 -4.63
N ILE A 146 1.90 9.85 -5.26
CA ILE A 146 2.93 9.00 -4.63
C ILE A 146 4.15 9.85 -4.22
N ASP A 147 4.61 10.74 -5.11
CA ASP A 147 5.69 11.68 -4.81
C ASP A 147 5.34 12.62 -3.64
N ALA A 148 4.11 13.12 -3.60
CA ALA A 148 3.65 13.99 -2.52
C ALA A 148 3.67 13.27 -1.17
N ILE A 149 3.18 12.04 -1.10
CA ILE A 149 3.25 11.22 0.13
C ILE A 149 4.70 10.96 0.51
N THR A 150 5.56 10.59 -0.44
CA THR A 150 6.98 10.32 -0.18
C THR A 150 7.68 11.53 0.42
N LYS A 151 7.48 12.73 -0.17
CA LYS A 151 8.03 13.99 0.33
C LYS A 151 7.50 14.32 1.73
N ALA A 152 6.19 14.18 1.95
CA ALA A 152 5.58 14.42 3.25
C ALA A 152 6.11 13.45 4.32
N ALA A 153 6.28 12.17 3.98
CA ALA A 153 6.80 11.16 4.90
C ALA A 153 8.25 11.44 5.29
N ARG A 154 9.11 11.84 4.33
CA ARG A 154 10.50 12.23 4.60
C ARG A 154 10.61 13.48 5.49
N ALA A 155 9.66 14.41 5.38
CA ALA A 155 9.64 15.66 6.15
C ALA A 155 8.90 15.55 7.50
N SER A 156 8.10 14.50 7.71
CA SER A 156 7.23 14.40 8.87
C SER A 156 8.00 14.19 10.17
N LYS A 157 7.44 14.71 11.28
CA LYS A 157 7.88 14.36 12.63
C LYS A 157 7.39 12.97 13.05
N GLY A 158 6.30 12.48 12.48
CA GLY A 158 5.83 11.10 12.62
C GLY A 158 6.51 10.18 11.63
N PHE A 159 6.18 8.89 11.67
CA PHE A 159 6.58 7.93 10.63
C PHE A 159 5.40 7.54 9.75
N TYR A 160 5.69 7.05 8.54
CA TYR A 160 4.70 6.50 7.61
C TYR A 160 4.91 5.00 7.41
N GLN A 161 3.88 4.21 7.68
CA GLN A 161 3.81 2.78 7.38
C GLN A 161 2.76 2.52 6.29
N ILE A 162 3.15 1.79 5.25
CA ILE A 162 2.22 1.36 4.19
C ILE A 162 1.70 -0.06 4.47
N GLY A 163 0.48 -0.35 4.03
CA GLY A 163 -0.20 -1.64 4.12
C GLY A 163 0.38 -2.79 3.28
N THR A 164 1.68 -2.79 2.95
CA THR A 164 2.33 -3.96 2.33
C THR A 164 2.68 -5.01 3.39
N GLN A 165 1.65 -5.70 3.90
CA GLN A 165 1.75 -6.47 5.15
C GLN A 165 2.77 -7.62 5.16
N ARG A 166 3.14 -8.18 4.00
CA ARG A 166 4.12 -9.28 3.88
C ARG A 166 5.50 -8.93 4.44
N ARG A 167 5.87 -7.65 4.50
CA ARG A 167 7.13 -7.19 5.11
C ARG A 167 7.19 -7.38 6.63
N CYS A 168 6.04 -7.56 7.27
CA CYS A 168 5.94 -7.82 8.71
C CYS A 168 5.80 -9.32 9.02
N HIS A 169 5.50 -10.16 8.01
CA HIS A 169 5.33 -11.59 8.23
C HIS A 169 6.67 -12.29 8.54
N PRO A 170 6.80 -13.01 9.67
CA PRO A 170 8.07 -13.61 10.10
C PRO A 170 8.74 -14.51 9.05
N THR A 171 7.96 -15.40 8.42
CA THR A 171 8.46 -16.31 7.37
C THR A 171 9.01 -15.56 6.16
N TYR A 172 8.30 -14.54 5.65
CA TYR A 172 8.80 -13.71 4.55
C TYR A 172 10.10 -13.02 4.95
N ARG A 173 10.17 -12.46 6.16
CA ARG A 173 11.38 -11.78 6.64
C ARG A 173 12.58 -12.72 6.70
N ALA A 174 12.41 -13.91 7.27
CA ALA A 174 13.48 -14.91 7.35
C ALA A 174 13.95 -15.37 5.96
N ALA A 175 13.01 -15.60 5.04
CA ALA A 175 13.30 -15.93 3.65
C ALA A 175 14.09 -14.80 2.95
N MET A 176 13.63 -13.55 3.10
CA MET A 176 14.26 -12.39 2.47
C MET A 176 15.65 -12.10 3.04
N GLU A 177 15.84 -12.24 4.35
CA GLU A 177 17.15 -12.13 4.98
C GLU A 177 18.13 -13.16 4.40
N ALA A 178 17.71 -14.42 4.27
CA ALA A 178 18.54 -15.45 3.65
C ALA A 178 18.85 -15.15 2.17
N ILE A 179 17.85 -14.70 1.38
CA ILE A 179 18.05 -14.27 -0.01
C ILE A 179 19.08 -13.14 -0.08
N HIS A 180 18.95 -12.11 0.75
CA HIS A 180 19.85 -10.95 0.77
C HIS A 180 21.28 -11.31 1.22
N ASN A 181 21.40 -12.36 2.05
CA ASN A 181 22.66 -13.00 2.46
C ASN A 181 23.19 -14.03 1.44
N GLY A 182 22.59 -14.11 0.25
CA GLY A 182 23.15 -14.84 -0.89
C GLY A 182 22.67 -16.27 -1.05
N LEU A 183 21.53 -16.65 -0.43
CA LEU A 183 20.88 -17.95 -0.59
C LEU A 183 20.66 -18.30 -2.07
N LEU A 184 20.15 -17.35 -2.86
CA LEU A 184 19.90 -17.56 -4.30
C LEU A 184 21.13 -17.32 -5.19
N GLY A 185 22.21 -16.74 -4.66
CA GLY A 185 23.27 -16.17 -5.50
C GLY A 185 22.75 -14.95 -6.28
N ARG A 186 23.13 -14.80 -7.56
CA ARG A 186 22.48 -13.77 -8.41
C ARG A 186 21.07 -14.22 -8.78
N VAL A 187 20.09 -13.34 -8.57
CA VAL A 187 18.70 -13.54 -9.02
C VAL A 187 18.66 -13.39 -10.55
N THR A 188 18.02 -14.33 -11.23
CA THR A 188 17.96 -14.38 -12.71
C THR A 188 16.53 -14.28 -13.22
N PHE A 189 15.56 -14.79 -12.47
CA PHE A 189 14.16 -14.75 -12.86
C PHE A 189 13.26 -14.68 -11.64
N MET A 190 12.13 -14.02 -11.77
CA MET A 190 11.06 -13.99 -10.78
C MET A 190 9.74 -14.22 -11.50
N GLN A 191 8.82 -14.91 -10.84
CA GLN A 191 7.49 -15.17 -11.37
C GLN A 191 6.44 -14.78 -10.34
N GLY A 192 5.45 -14.04 -10.81
CA GLY A 192 4.34 -13.58 -10.00
C GLY A 192 3.03 -13.80 -10.72
N GLY A 193 1.95 -13.97 -9.96
CA GLY A 193 0.65 -13.93 -10.58
C GLY A 193 -0.50 -14.11 -9.62
N TRP A 194 -1.61 -13.50 -9.98
CA TRP A 194 -2.85 -13.56 -9.24
C TRP A 194 -3.98 -13.96 -10.18
N HIS A 195 -4.47 -15.19 -10.00
CA HIS A 195 -5.42 -15.85 -10.87
C HIS A 195 -6.69 -16.13 -10.04
N TRP A 196 -7.82 -15.57 -10.45
CA TRP A 196 -9.07 -15.66 -9.69
C TRP A 196 -10.29 -15.89 -10.57
N SER A 197 -11.25 -16.62 -10.02
CA SER A 197 -12.59 -16.83 -10.54
C SER A 197 -13.58 -15.70 -10.27
N GLY A 198 -13.21 -14.71 -9.46
CA GLY A 198 -14.08 -13.58 -9.13
C GLY A 198 -14.48 -12.71 -10.32
N ASP A 199 -15.54 -11.93 -10.14
CA ASP A 199 -15.94 -10.89 -11.10
C ASP A 199 -15.33 -9.54 -10.70
N PRO A 200 -14.43 -8.96 -11.51
CA PRO A 200 -13.81 -7.69 -11.23
C PRO A 200 -14.70 -6.48 -11.58
N SER A 201 -15.96 -6.66 -12.01
CA SER A 201 -16.84 -5.59 -12.55
C SER A 201 -17.06 -4.37 -11.65
N GLY A 202 -16.85 -4.49 -10.34
CA GLY A 202 -16.92 -3.36 -9.40
C GLY A 202 -15.66 -2.48 -9.34
N ALA A 203 -14.62 -2.78 -10.13
CA ALA A 203 -13.41 -1.95 -10.19
C ALA A 203 -13.51 -0.81 -11.20
N HIS A 204 -13.11 0.35 -10.73
CA HIS A 204 -13.12 1.58 -11.48
C HIS A 204 -11.75 2.21 -11.37
N VAL A 205 -11.10 2.41 -12.51
CA VAL A 205 -9.72 2.90 -12.58
C VAL A 205 -9.58 4.25 -11.87
N ALA A 206 -10.58 5.12 -11.98
CA ALA A 206 -10.61 6.41 -11.28
C ALA A 206 -10.54 6.27 -9.74
N ARG A 207 -10.95 5.13 -9.19
CA ARG A 207 -10.97 4.84 -7.75
C ARG A 207 -9.79 3.99 -7.30
N ASP A 208 -9.42 2.97 -8.08
CA ASP A 208 -8.46 1.92 -7.67
C ASP A 208 -7.16 1.88 -8.50
N GLY A 209 -7.09 2.60 -9.62
CA GLY A 209 -5.90 2.68 -10.46
C GLY A 209 -5.67 1.48 -11.36
N GLY A 210 -6.62 0.55 -11.50
CA GLY A 210 -6.44 -0.69 -12.26
C GLY A 210 -6.17 -1.91 -11.38
N ARG A 211 -6.33 -3.12 -11.94
CA ARG A 211 -6.08 -4.36 -11.20
C ARG A 211 -4.61 -4.59 -10.91
N LEU A 212 -3.74 -4.17 -11.83
CA LEU A 212 -2.31 -4.18 -11.60
C LEU A 212 -1.92 -3.27 -10.42
N THR A 213 -2.61 -2.16 -10.22
CA THR A 213 -2.30 -1.21 -9.13
C THR A 213 -2.87 -1.66 -7.80
N GLU A 214 -4.14 -1.99 -7.73
CA GLU A 214 -4.78 -2.27 -6.45
C GLU A 214 -4.36 -3.62 -5.88
N GLN A 215 -4.31 -4.69 -6.69
CA GLN A 215 -4.05 -6.05 -6.19
C GLN A 215 -2.59 -6.47 -6.36
N ALA A 216 -1.96 -6.16 -7.50
CA ALA A 216 -0.61 -6.66 -7.76
C ALA A 216 0.47 -5.98 -6.91
N SER A 217 0.16 -4.87 -6.24
CA SER A 217 1.08 -4.12 -5.37
C SER A 217 1.79 -5.01 -4.34
N HIS A 218 1.13 -6.03 -3.78
CA HIS A 218 1.79 -7.00 -2.89
C HIS A 218 2.89 -7.83 -3.58
N HIS A 219 2.73 -8.20 -4.85
CA HIS A 219 3.74 -8.93 -5.61
C HIS A 219 4.86 -8.01 -6.06
N MET A 220 4.52 -6.80 -6.52
CA MET A 220 5.52 -5.79 -6.86
C MET A 220 6.40 -5.48 -5.63
N ASP A 221 5.80 -5.41 -4.45
CA ASP A 221 6.51 -5.24 -3.18
C ASP A 221 7.43 -6.42 -2.86
N VAL A 222 6.93 -7.67 -2.92
CA VAL A 222 7.76 -8.86 -2.66
C VAL A 222 8.92 -8.96 -3.67
N MET A 223 8.69 -8.70 -4.96
CA MET A 223 9.73 -8.86 -5.99
C MET A 223 10.74 -7.72 -5.99
N SER A 224 10.32 -6.49 -5.72
CA SER A 224 11.28 -5.41 -5.44
C SER A 224 12.08 -5.74 -4.17
N TRP A 225 11.46 -6.30 -3.13
CA TRP A 225 12.17 -6.72 -1.91
C TRP A 225 13.20 -7.81 -2.18
N VAL A 226 12.91 -8.83 -3.00
CA VAL A 226 13.91 -9.82 -3.48
C VAL A 226 15.12 -9.12 -4.09
N MET A 227 14.87 -8.07 -4.87
CA MET A 227 15.88 -7.26 -5.54
C MET A 227 16.46 -6.15 -4.65
N LYS A 228 16.38 -6.29 -3.31
CA LYS A 228 16.87 -5.30 -2.32
C LYS A 228 16.26 -3.91 -2.51
N ASP A 229 14.95 -3.89 -2.75
CA ASP A 229 14.16 -2.69 -3.00
C ASP A 229 14.68 -1.87 -4.21
N ALA A 230 15.29 -2.54 -5.20
CA ALA A 230 15.64 -1.91 -6.46
C ALA A 230 14.39 -1.67 -7.32
N ALA A 231 14.36 -0.56 -8.06
CA ALA A 231 13.38 -0.34 -9.11
C ALA A 231 13.76 -1.12 -10.39
N PRO A 232 12.79 -1.59 -11.19
CA PRO A 232 13.07 -2.09 -12.52
C PRO A 232 13.57 -0.96 -13.45
N GLU A 233 14.36 -1.31 -14.47
CA GLU A 233 14.84 -0.38 -15.50
C GLU A 233 13.75 -0.09 -16.55
N SER A 234 13.04 -1.13 -16.97
CA SER A 234 11.99 -1.08 -17.99
C SER A 234 10.94 -2.18 -17.80
N CYS A 235 9.80 -2.03 -18.47
CA CYS A 235 8.79 -3.09 -18.56
C CYS A 235 8.05 -3.04 -19.89
N VAL A 236 7.40 -4.15 -20.22
CA VAL A 236 6.40 -4.25 -21.29
C VAL A 236 5.19 -4.97 -20.71
N SER A 237 3.99 -4.55 -21.11
CA SER A 237 2.74 -5.13 -20.63
C SER A 237 1.73 -5.24 -21.75
N MET A 238 0.91 -6.28 -21.69
CA MET A 238 -0.32 -6.42 -22.47
C MET A 238 -1.48 -6.62 -21.52
N ALA A 239 -2.62 -6.02 -21.84
CA ALA A 239 -3.83 -6.15 -21.04
C ALA A 239 -5.09 -6.11 -21.91
N LEU A 240 -6.15 -6.71 -21.39
CA LEU A 240 -7.48 -6.76 -22.00
C LEU A 240 -8.55 -6.67 -20.92
N ALA A 241 -9.72 -6.19 -21.29
CA ALA A 241 -10.94 -6.29 -20.50
C ALA A 241 -11.95 -7.19 -21.23
N ASP A 242 -12.64 -8.07 -20.49
CA ASP A 242 -13.63 -8.98 -21.06
C ASP A 242 -14.95 -8.28 -21.47
N LYS A 243 -15.18 -7.07 -20.98
CA LYS A 243 -16.27 -6.20 -21.41
C LYS A 243 -15.69 -5.13 -22.34
N ASN A 244 -16.42 -4.77 -23.41
CA ASN A 244 -16.12 -3.61 -24.27
C ASN A 244 -16.25 -2.33 -23.46
N THR A 245 -15.25 -2.08 -22.64
CA THR A 245 -15.17 -1.00 -21.68
C THR A 245 -13.83 -0.35 -21.86
N GLU A 246 -13.86 0.97 -21.78
CA GLU A 246 -12.69 1.76 -22.03
C GLU A 246 -11.64 1.57 -20.92
N PRO A 247 -10.33 1.45 -21.25
CA PRO A 247 -9.27 1.21 -20.28
C PRO A 247 -9.20 2.23 -19.16
N ASN A 248 -9.64 3.48 -19.36
CA ASN A 248 -9.67 4.52 -18.31
C ASN A 248 -10.90 4.45 -17.41
N GLU A 249 -11.91 3.65 -17.75
CA GLU A 249 -13.15 3.52 -16.97
C GLU A 249 -13.12 2.26 -16.10
N GLN A 250 -12.99 1.10 -16.74
CA GLN A 250 -12.92 -0.19 -16.06
C GLN A 250 -11.52 -0.77 -16.14
N SER A 251 -11.15 -1.47 -15.07
CA SER A 251 -9.84 -2.10 -15.00
C SER A 251 -9.73 -3.28 -15.95
N GLU A 252 -8.50 -3.56 -16.38
CA GLU A 252 -8.17 -4.77 -17.09
C GLU A 252 -8.55 -6.02 -16.28
N THR A 253 -9.13 -7.02 -16.95
CA THR A 253 -9.46 -8.32 -16.34
C THR A 253 -8.32 -9.32 -16.54
N LYS A 254 -7.50 -9.10 -17.56
CA LYS A 254 -6.35 -9.95 -17.90
C LYS A 254 -5.16 -9.06 -18.22
N SER A 255 -4.01 -9.33 -17.62
CA SER A 255 -2.75 -8.71 -18.01
C SER A 255 -1.56 -9.65 -17.86
N ALA A 256 -0.56 -9.44 -18.71
CA ALA A 256 0.75 -10.06 -18.62
C ALA A 256 1.80 -8.97 -18.73
N THR A 257 2.69 -8.90 -17.74
CA THR A 257 3.69 -7.84 -17.63
C THR A 257 5.06 -8.46 -17.37
N VAL A 258 6.08 -7.99 -18.07
CA VAL A 258 7.48 -8.37 -17.81
C VAL A 258 8.26 -7.12 -17.44
N PHE A 259 8.90 -7.15 -16.27
CA PHE A 259 9.83 -6.12 -15.82
C PHE A 259 11.27 -6.60 -15.98
N LYS A 260 12.15 -5.72 -16.43
CA LYS A 260 13.59 -5.91 -16.42
C LYS A 260 14.17 -5.15 -15.22
N PHE A 261 14.83 -5.85 -14.31
CA PHE A 261 15.56 -5.25 -13.19
C PHE A 261 17.03 -5.02 -13.55
N PRO A 262 17.76 -4.20 -12.76
CA PRO A 262 19.21 -4.11 -12.90
C PRO A 262 19.87 -5.49 -12.83
N GLY A 263 20.83 -5.73 -13.74
CA GLY A 263 21.46 -7.05 -13.89
C GLY A 263 20.65 -8.01 -14.78
N PRO A 264 20.76 -9.34 -14.57
CA PRO A 264 20.12 -10.32 -15.45
C PRO A 264 18.66 -10.62 -15.10
N ALA A 265 18.12 -10.03 -14.02
CA ALA A 265 16.83 -10.42 -13.47
C ALA A 265 15.64 -9.92 -14.32
N LEU A 266 14.79 -10.85 -14.74
CA LEU A 266 13.46 -10.56 -15.28
C LEU A 266 12.38 -10.95 -14.27
N PHE A 267 11.30 -10.18 -14.21
CA PHE A 267 10.12 -10.50 -13.43
C PHE A 267 8.90 -10.62 -14.36
N SER A 268 8.35 -11.82 -14.49
CA SER A 268 7.12 -12.08 -15.24
C SER A 268 5.92 -12.13 -14.32
N TYR A 269 4.95 -11.26 -14.54
CA TYR A 269 3.71 -11.16 -13.77
C TYR A 269 2.49 -11.43 -14.65
N THR A 270 1.54 -12.23 -14.17
CA THR A 270 0.24 -12.44 -14.84
C THR A 270 -0.91 -12.17 -13.88
N HIS A 271 -1.92 -11.46 -14.35
CA HIS A 271 -3.12 -11.18 -13.57
C HIS A 271 -4.33 -11.64 -14.38
N LEU A 272 -5.10 -12.58 -13.85
CA LEU A 272 -6.22 -13.18 -14.56
C LEU A 272 -7.45 -13.20 -13.67
N TRP A 273 -8.55 -12.66 -14.18
CA TRP A 273 -9.89 -12.77 -13.59
C TRP A 273 -10.79 -13.67 -14.45
N ILE A 274 -11.93 -14.07 -13.87
CA ILE A 274 -12.99 -14.83 -14.56
C ILE A 274 -12.50 -16.23 -15.00
N LEU A 275 -11.58 -16.82 -14.24
CA LEU A 275 -11.15 -18.20 -14.45
C LEU A 275 -12.13 -19.20 -13.80
N PRO A 276 -12.17 -20.47 -14.20
CA PRO A 276 -12.81 -21.50 -13.39
C PRO A 276 -12.10 -21.63 -12.04
N GLY A 277 -12.84 -21.71 -10.93
CA GLY A 277 -12.26 -21.64 -9.56
C GLY A 277 -11.19 -22.69 -9.22
N LYS A 278 -11.10 -23.80 -9.96
CA LYS A 278 -10.00 -24.78 -9.84
C LYS A 278 -8.63 -24.22 -10.25
N PHE A 279 -8.62 -23.10 -10.97
CA PHE A 279 -7.42 -22.39 -11.39
C PHE A 279 -7.11 -21.18 -10.50
N ASP A 280 -7.86 -20.97 -9.40
CA ASP A 280 -7.53 -19.93 -8.43
C ASP A 280 -6.14 -20.19 -7.85
N LYS A 281 -5.20 -19.29 -8.12
CA LYS A 281 -3.79 -19.47 -7.78
C LYS A 281 -3.10 -18.13 -7.53
N GLU A 282 -2.27 -18.13 -6.50
CA GLU A 282 -1.20 -17.15 -6.35
C GLU A 282 0.14 -17.79 -6.78
N ILE A 283 0.97 -17.04 -7.50
CA ILE A 283 2.33 -17.42 -7.87
C ILE A 283 3.27 -16.37 -7.28
N LEU A 284 4.28 -16.81 -6.52
CA LEU A 284 5.34 -15.97 -5.97
C LEU A 284 6.63 -16.78 -5.89
N LEU A 285 7.43 -16.71 -6.95
CA LEU A 285 8.66 -17.47 -7.10
C LEU A 285 9.85 -16.55 -7.41
N ALA A 286 11.00 -16.84 -6.83
CA ALA A 286 12.26 -16.21 -7.17
C ALA A 286 13.32 -17.27 -7.49
N PHE A 287 14.03 -17.09 -8.59
CA PHE A 287 15.05 -18.01 -9.09
C PHE A 287 16.40 -17.32 -9.14
N GLY A 288 17.42 -18.04 -8.73
CA GLY A 288 18.80 -17.61 -8.87
C GLY A 288 19.72 -18.74 -9.29
N GLU A 289 21.01 -18.42 -9.27
CA GLU A 289 22.07 -19.36 -9.66
C GLU A 289 22.10 -20.58 -8.75
N LYS A 290 21.85 -20.40 -7.45
CA LYS A 290 21.96 -21.45 -6.44
C LYS A 290 20.67 -22.24 -6.21
N GLY A 291 19.53 -21.81 -6.75
CA GLY A 291 18.25 -22.49 -6.51
C GLY A 291 17.05 -21.57 -6.71
N ALA A 292 15.92 -21.95 -6.10
CA ALA A 292 14.67 -21.22 -6.18
C ALA A 292 14.00 -21.09 -4.81
N MET A 293 13.27 -20.00 -4.59
CA MET A 293 12.39 -19.78 -3.44
C MET A 293 10.94 -19.77 -3.94
N ASP A 294 10.09 -20.59 -3.32
CA ASP A 294 8.64 -20.48 -3.39
C ASP A 294 8.13 -19.83 -2.09
N PHE A 295 7.61 -18.60 -2.20
CA PHE A 295 7.13 -17.86 -1.03
C PHE A 295 5.80 -18.38 -0.51
N ASN A 296 4.98 -19.03 -1.34
CA ASN A 296 3.71 -19.60 -0.89
C ASN A 296 3.94 -20.89 -0.10
N GLU A 297 4.97 -21.65 -0.45
CA GLU A 297 5.39 -22.85 0.28
C GLU A 297 6.41 -22.56 1.39
N ALA A 298 6.92 -21.34 1.48
CA ALA A 298 8.01 -20.95 2.37
C ALA A 298 9.24 -21.87 2.23
N LEU A 299 9.55 -22.26 1.00
CA LEU A 299 10.48 -23.34 0.68
C LEU A 299 11.53 -22.86 -0.33
N TYR A 300 12.79 -23.01 0.05
CA TYR A 300 13.91 -22.93 -0.88
C TYR A 300 14.29 -24.33 -1.34
N THR A 301 14.59 -24.48 -2.63
CA THR A 301 15.14 -25.70 -3.23
C THR A 301 16.43 -25.35 -3.95
N GLY A 302 17.54 -25.97 -3.52
CA GLY A 302 18.85 -25.82 -4.13
C GLY A 302 18.99 -26.56 -5.45
N ARG A 303 20.05 -26.24 -6.22
CA ARG A 303 20.38 -26.98 -7.46
C ARG A 303 20.74 -28.45 -7.22
N ASP A 304 21.09 -28.79 -5.98
CA ASP A 304 21.33 -30.15 -5.51
C ASP A 304 20.07 -30.81 -4.95
N GLU A 305 18.88 -30.22 -5.19
CA GLU A 305 17.56 -30.66 -4.72
C GLU A 305 17.43 -30.67 -3.19
N LYS A 306 18.37 -30.07 -2.45
CA LYS A 306 18.23 -29.90 -1.00
C LYS A 306 17.26 -28.77 -0.70
N GLU A 307 16.37 -29.05 0.24
CA GLU A 307 15.34 -28.11 0.65
C GLU A 307 15.68 -27.41 1.96
N GLN A 308 15.29 -26.14 2.06
CA GLN A 308 15.29 -25.38 3.31
C GLN A 308 13.92 -24.71 3.47
N ARG A 309 13.23 -25.05 4.57
CA ARG A 309 11.92 -24.48 4.91
C ARG A 309 12.06 -23.34 5.93
N PHE A 310 11.43 -22.22 5.66
CA PHE A 310 11.47 -21.01 6.51
C PHE A 310 10.28 -20.87 7.45
N GLY A 311 9.23 -21.68 7.23
CA GLY A 311 8.02 -21.70 8.04
C GLY A 311 6.98 -22.64 7.45
N PRO A 312 5.77 -22.69 8.03
CA PRO A 312 4.65 -23.39 7.41
C PRO A 312 4.32 -22.79 6.03
N ALA A 313 3.72 -23.61 5.16
CA ALA A 313 3.18 -23.11 3.91
C ALA A 313 2.17 -21.99 4.19
N ILE A 314 2.35 -20.87 3.49
CA ILE A 314 1.55 -19.65 3.64
C ILE A 314 0.26 -19.79 2.82
N GLY A 315 0.32 -20.52 1.71
CA GLY A 315 -0.80 -20.77 0.80
C GLY A 315 -1.29 -19.50 0.10
N LYS A 316 -2.54 -19.52 -0.36
CA LYS A 316 -3.17 -18.43 -1.14
C LYS A 316 -3.94 -17.41 -0.29
N ALA A 317 -3.74 -17.39 1.02
CA ALA A 317 -4.45 -16.47 1.90
C ALA A 317 -3.93 -15.04 1.69
N TRP A 318 -4.81 -14.12 1.31
CA TRP A 318 -4.45 -12.74 0.96
C TRP A 318 -4.10 -11.88 2.18
N ASP A 319 -4.55 -12.26 3.38
CA ASP A 319 -4.43 -11.48 4.61
C ASP A 319 -3.15 -11.79 5.41
N GLN A 320 -2.23 -12.55 4.82
CA GLN A 320 -1.01 -13.03 5.49
C GLN A 320 -0.07 -11.87 5.84
N GLY A 321 0.23 -11.73 7.13
CA GLY A 321 1.05 -10.66 7.70
C GLY A 321 0.26 -9.45 8.19
N THR A 322 -1.07 -9.40 7.99
CA THR A 322 -1.88 -8.25 8.44
C THR A 322 -1.83 -8.07 9.95
N PRO A 323 -2.05 -9.10 10.79
CA PRO A 323 -1.83 -9.00 12.23
C PRO A 323 -0.46 -8.45 12.60
N ASP A 324 0.60 -9.02 12.01
CA ASP A 324 1.98 -8.64 12.30
C ASP A 324 2.26 -7.18 11.92
N SER A 325 1.67 -6.71 10.82
CA SER A 325 1.79 -5.32 10.36
C SER A 325 1.16 -4.33 11.33
N LEU A 326 -0.02 -4.66 11.87
CA LEU A 326 -0.71 -3.82 12.86
C LEU A 326 0.04 -3.80 14.20
N VAL A 327 0.50 -4.96 14.66
CA VAL A 327 1.35 -5.06 15.86
C VAL A 327 2.61 -4.24 15.66
N HIS A 328 3.28 -4.35 14.51
CA HIS A 328 4.48 -3.58 14.19
C HIS A 328 4.23 -2.07 14.22
N PHE A 329 3.08 -1.61 13.71
CA PHE A 329 2.70 -0.19 13.75
C PHE A 329 2.58 0.31 15.19
N VAL A 330 1.83 -0.40 16.03
CA VAL A 330 1.62 -0.07 17.45
C VAL A 330 2.95 -0.11 18.22
N ASP A 331 3.77 -1.13 17.97
CA ASP A 331 5.10 -1.27 18.58
C ASP A 331 6.04 -0.13 18.22
N ASN A 332 6.03 0.34 16.96
CA ASN A 332 6.86 1.47 16.55
C ASN A 332 6.48 2.76 17.27
N ILE A 333 5.19 2.97 17.55
CA ILE A 333 4.71 4.11 18.33
C ILE A 333 5.14 3.95 19.79
N LYS A 334 4.83 2.80 20.40
CA LYS A 334 5.07 2.54 21.83
C LYS A 334 6.56 2.58 22.20
N LYS A 335 7.41 2.04 21.33
CA LYS A 335 8.88 2.01 21.50
C LYS A 335 9.56 3.29 20.99
N GLY A 336 8.83 4.18 20.31
CA GLY A 336 9.39 5.36 19.65
C GLY A 336 10.35 5.04 18.50
N ASN A 337 10.27 3.83 17.91
CA ASN A 337 11.27 3.30 16.99
C ASN A 337 11.20 3.92 15.58
N LYS A 338 10.09 4.55 15.16
CA LYS A 338 9.93 5.29 13.89
C LYS A 338 10.56 4.65 12.64
N LYS A 339 10.67 3.32 12.58
CA LYS A 339 11.35 2.56 11.52
C LYS A 339 10.45 1.41 11.06
N PRO A 340 9.31 1.72 10.43
CA PRO A 340 8.44 0.70 9.87
C PRO A 340 9.18 -0.08 8.78
N TRP A 341 8.95 -1.39 8.71
CA TRP A 341 9.56 -2.24 7.70
C TRP A 341 8.93 -2.04 6.32
N ALA A 342 7.62 -1.76 6.30
CA ALA A 342 6.90 -1.27 5.13
C ALA A 342 6.78 0.27 5.25
N ASN A 343 7.64 1.01 4.59
CA ASN A 343 7.76 2.46 4.73
C ASN A 343 7.48 3.19 3.40
N ALA A 344 7.70 4.51 3.38
CA ALA A 344 7.48 5.34 2.20
C ALA A 344 8.30 4.88 0.98
N GLU A 345 9.56 4.49 1.17
CA GLU A 345 10.44 4.11 0.05
C GLU A 345 10.01 2.78 -0.56
N THR A 346 9.73 1.78 0.28
CA THR A 346 9.28 0.46 -0.17
C THR A 346 7.91 0.56 -0.85
N GLY A 347 6.99 1.33 -0.25
CA GLY A 347 5.67 1.58 -0.81
C GLY A 347 5.71 2.34 -2.14
N ARG A 348 6.67 3.26 -2.28
CA ARG A 348 6.85 4.06 -3.48
C ARG A 348 7.24 3.18 -4.65
N ILE A 349 8.26 2.34 -4.46
CA ILE A 349 8.77 1.47 -5.52
C ILE A 349 7.66 0.54 -6.02
N CYS A 350 6.96 -0.15 -5.11
CA CYS A 350 5.93 -1.10 -5.53
C CYS A 350 4.74 -0.42 -6.22
N SER A 351 4.32 0.76 -5.75
CA SER A 351 3.22 1.51 -6.35
C SER A 351 3.60 2.07 -7.73
N LEU A 352 4.84 2.58 -7.88
CA LEU A 352 5.36 3.03 -9.15
C LEU A 352 5.54 1.89 -10.16
N MET A 353 5.97 0.71 -9.72
CA MET A 353 6.01 -0.49 -10.58
C MET A 353 4.63 -0.84 -11.15
N CYS A 354 3.57 -0.75 -10.34
CA CYS A 354 2.21 -0.95 -10.82
C CYS A 354 1.83 0.07 -11.90
N LEU A 355 2.06 1.36 -11.65
CA LEU A 355 1.75 2.43 -12.61
C LEU A 355 2.56 2.30 -13.89
N MET A 356 3.82 1.85 -13.78
CA MET A 356 4.69 1.57 -14.92
C MET A 356 4.12 0.47 -15.81
N GLY A 357 3.69 -0.65 -15.22
CA GLY A 357 3.07 -1.74 -15.97
C GLY A 357 1.76 -1.30 -16.63
N ARG A 358 0.97 -0.46 -15.98
CA ARG A 358 -0.25 0.11 -16.57
C ARG A 358 0.06 1.06 -17.73
N MET A 359 1.04 1.95 -17.56
CA MET A 359 1.53 2.85 -18.61
C MET A 359 2.07 2.09 -19.83
N ALA A 360 2.52 0.86 -19.63
CA ALA A 360 3.03 -0.01 -20.70
C ALA A 360 1.93 -0.68 -21.52
N HIS A 361 0.69 -0.78 -21.04
CA HIS A 361 -0.42 -1.32 -21.83
C HIS A 361 -1.57 -0.33 -22.10
N VAL A 362 -1.67 0.80 -21.40
CA VAL A 362 -2.70 1.83 -21.63
C VAL A 362 -2.11 3.07 -22.30
N ASN A 363 -2.63 3.42 -23.48
CA ASN A 363 -2.47 4.76 -24.03
C ASN A 363 -3.58 5.68 -23.51
N ALA A 364 -3.28 6.44 -22.46
CA ALA A 364 -4.25 7.30 -21.79
C ALA A 364 -4.88 8.35 -22.73
N LYS A 365 -4.16 8.84 -23.76
CA LYS A 365 -4.65 9.86 -24.70
C LYS A 365 -5.68 9.31 -25.67
N LYS A 366 -5.49 8.06 -26.12
CA LYS A 366 -6.40 7.38 -27.04
C LYS A 366 -7.44 6.54 -26.31
N ASN A 367 -7.30 6.37 -25.00
CA ASN A 367 -8.12 5.48 -24.18
C ASN A 367 -8.14 4.05 -24.76
N ALA A 368 -6.97 3.51 -25.07
CA ALA A 368 -6.86 2.22 -25.76
C ALA A 368 -5.76 1.35 -25.15
N TYR A 369 -5.93 0.03 -25.25
CA TYR A 369 -4.87 -0.92 -24.96
C TYR A 369 -3.86 -0.91 -26.12
N GLU A 370 -2.75 -0.20 -25.95
CA GLU A 370 -1.66 -0.09 -26.93
C GLU A 370 -0.33 -0.43 -26.25
N PRO A 371 0.07 -1.71 -26.24
CA PRO A 371 1.31 -2.18 -25.61
C PRO A 371 2.55 -1.46 -26.13
N ARG A 372 3.44 -1.09 -25.20
CA ARG A 372 4.75 -0.50 -25.50
C ARG A 372 5.75 -0.81 -24.40
N VAL A 373 7.03 -0.58 -24.69
CA VAL A 373 8.06 -0.55 -23.64
C VAL A 373 7.97 0.78 -22.90
N VAL A 374 8.08 0.71 -21.58
CA VAL A 374 8.18 1.87 -20.67
C VAL A 374 9.48 1.74 -19.90
N ASN A 375 10.29 2.78 -19.87
CA ASN A 375 11.45 2.89 -19.00
C ASN A 375 11.06 3.57 -17.68
N TRP A 376 11.72 3.23 -16.58
CA TRP A 376 11.40 3.78 -15.25
C TRP A 376 11.37 5.32 -15.23
N LYS A 377 12.32 5.94 -15.95
CA LYS A 377 12.42 7.41 -16.06
C LYS A 377 11.21 8.05 -16.74
N GLU A 378 10.46 7.32 -17.56
CA GLU A 378 9.25 7.83 -18.22
C GLU A 378 8.07 8.02 -17.26
N LEU A 379 8.13 7.45 -16.06
CA LEU A 379 7.13 7.71 -15.01
C LEU A 379 7.10 9.19 -14.61
N GLY A 380 8.20 9.93 -14.79
CA GLY A 380 8.27 11.35 -14.43
C GLY A 380 8.23 11.60 -12.91
N SER A 381 8.52 10.60 -12.08
CA SER A 381 8.62 10.77 -10.63
C SER A 381 9.70 11.80 -10.29
N THR A 382 9.34 12.72 -9.41
CA THR A 382 10.13 13.87 -8.94
C THR A 382 10.86 13.58 -7.63
N THR A 383 10.69 12.38 -7.08
CA THR A 383 11.43 11.90 -5.91
C THR A 383 12.55 10.98 -6.38
N ASP A 384 13.70 11.07 -5.75
CA ASP A 384 14.84 10.18 -5.99
C ASP A 384 14.63 8.80 -5.36
N LEU A 385 15.35 7.82 -5.92
CA LEU A 385 15.49 6.47 -5.36
C LEU A 385 16.51 6.46 -4.23
#